data_AF-A0A8T4LVL2-F1
#
_entry.id   AF-A0A8T4LVL2-F1
#
_cell.length_a   1.000
_cell.length_b   1.000
_cell.length_c   1.000
_cell.angle_alpha   90.00
_cell.angle_beta   90.00
_cell.angle_gamma   90.00
#
_symmetry.space_group_name_H-M   'P 1'
#
loop_
_entity.id
_entity.type
_entity.pdbx_description
1 polymer ?
#
loop_
_entity_poly.entity_id
_entity_poly.type
_entity_poly.pdbx_seq_one_letter_code
_entity_poly.pdbx_strand_id
1 'polypeptide(L)' 'MKCGYSKYPEVLEFHHRDPLQKDFNVSSKGHSRSWDRVKSEIEKCDLLCANCHRETHVELHKLAASERNFGMNSE' A
#
# COMPACT_ATOMS: atom_id res chain seq x y z
N MET A 1 5.72 6.66 -8.05
CA MET A 1 4.47 7.16 -8.66
C MET A 1 4.19 6.35 -9.94
N LYS A 2 3.15 5.50 -9.99
CA LYS A 2 2.93 4.50 -11.06
C LYS A 2 2.46 5.10 -12.40
N CYS A 3 1.50 6.03 -12.37
CA CYS A 3 0.86 6.60 -13.57
C CYS A 3 1.19 8.07 -13.86
N GLY A 4 2.05 8.71 -13.05
CA GLY A 4 2.42 10.12 -13.22
C GLY A 4 1.34 11.14 -12.83
N TYR A 5 0.23 10.71 -12.22
CA TYR A 5 -0.83 11.62 -11.79
C TYR A 5 -0.31 12.67 -10.80
N SER A 6 -0.49 13.94 -11.15
CA SER A 6 0.05 15.09 -10.41
C SER A 6 -0.90 16.30 -10.36
N LYS A 7 -2.16 16.14 -10.81
CA LYS A 7 -3.11 17.26 -10.91
C LYS A 7 -3.66 17.73 -9.57
N TYR A 8 -4.06 16.78 -8.71
CA TYR A 8 -4.67 17.06 -7.40
C TYR A 8 -4.00 16.18 -6.33
N PRO A 9 -3.20 16.76 -5.41
CA PRO A 9 -2.55 15.97 -4.35
C PRO A 9 -3.52 15.20 -3.46
N GLU A 10 -4.75 15.68 -3.31
CA GLU A 10 -5.80 15.13 -2.45
C GLU A 10 -6.32 13.76 -2.90
N VAL A 11 -6.09 13.39 -4.17
CA VAL A 11 -6.48 12.05 -4.69
C VAL A 11 -5.34 11.04 -4.63
N LEU A 12 -4.19 11.44 -4.09
CA LEU A 12 -3.06 10.55 -3.85
C LEU A 12 -3.23 9.84 -2.50
N GLU A 13 -2.87 8.56 -2.49
CA GLU A 13 -3.00 7.66 -1.36
C GLU A 13 -1.63 7.04 -1.03
N PHE A 14 -1.37 6.85 0.27
CA PHE A 14 -0.17 6.18 0.76
C PHE A 14 -0.33 4.66 0.65
N HIS A 15 0.43 4.06 -0.26
CA HIS A 15 0.51 2.62 -0.43
C HIS A 15 1.73 2.08 0.31
N HIS A 16 1.56 1.19 1.28
CA HIS A 16 2.71 0.57 1.94
C HIS A 16 3.37 -0.42 0.97
N ARG A 17 4.68 -0.29 0.73
CA ARG A 17 5.44 -1.19 -0.15
C ARG A 17 5.43 -2.63 0.34
N ASP A 18 5.57 -2.80 1.65
CA ASP A 18 5.42 -4.08 2.32
C ASP A 18 4.31 -3.95 3.40
N PRO A 19 3.15 -4.62 3.24
CA PRO A 19 2.07 -4.56 4.21
C PRO A 19 2.41 -5.23 5.55
N LEU A 20 3.47 -6.03 5.64
CA LEU A 20 3.96 -6.67 6.87
C LEU A 20 4.87 -5.75 7.70
N GLN A 21 5.44 -4.70 7.09
CA GLN A 21 6.36 -3.77 7.75
C GLN A 21 5.68 -2.47 8.22
N LYS A 22 4.37 -2.33 7.96
CA LYS A 22 3.60 -1.18 8.41
C LYS A 22 3.30 -1.28 9.91
N ASP A 23 3.51 -0.19 10.62
CA ASP A 23 3.09 -0.05 12.01
C ASP A 23 1.63 0.40 12.10
N PHE A 24 1.17 1.21 11.13
CA PHE A 24 -0.20 1.72 11.10
C PHE A 24 -0.59 2.28 9.73
N ASN A 25 -1.90 2.35 9.48
CA ASN A 25 -2.38 3.05 8.28
C ASN A 25 -2.26 4.58 8.47
N VAL A 26 -1.46 5.23 7.64
CA VAL A 26 -1.23 6.69 7.68
C VAL A 26 -2.55 7.48 7.58
N SER A 27 -3.43 7.15 6.64
CA SER A 27 -4.68 7.88 6.40
C SER A 27 -5.68 7.79 7.57
N SER A 28 -5.79 6.63 8.23
CA SER A 28 -6.77 6.42 9.30
C SER A 28 -6.22 6.59 10.71
N LYS A 29 -4.92 6.46 10.92
CA LYS A 29 -4.30 6.49 12.27
C LYS A 29 -3.14 7.47 12.41
N GLY A 30 -2.80 8.23 11.37
CA GLY A 30 -1.71 9.21 11.43
C GLY A 30 -2.03 10.44 12.27
N HIS A 31 -3.29 10.89 12.25
CA HIS A 31 -3.74 12.12 12.94
C HIS A 31 -3.65 12.07 14.47
N SER A 32 -3.51 10.89 15.07
CA SER A 32 -3.37 10.69 16.52
C SER A 32 -1.93 10.40 16.97
N ARG A 33 -0.95 10.60 16.10
CA ARG A 33 0.47 10.27 16.35
C ARG A 33 1.36 11.49 16.18
N SER A 34 2.55 11.44 16.78
CA SER A 34 3.54 12.50 16.57
C SER A 34 3.99 12.54 15.12
N TRP A 35 4.38 13.74 14.65
CA TRP A 35 4.85 13.93 13.29
C TRP A 35 6.02 13.02 12.94
N ASP A 36 6.99 12.83 13.84
CA ASP A 36 8.14 11.96 13.61
C ASP A 36 7.71 10.51 13.33
N ARG A 37 6.71 9.99 14.07
CA ARG A 37 6.19 8.64 13.83
C ARG A 37 5.43 8.55 12.52
N VAL A 38 4.66 9.59 12.16
CA VAL A 38 3.96 9.66 10.87
C VAL A 38 4.95 9.70 9.72
N LYS A 39 6.01 10.51 9.84
CA LYS A 39 7.06 10.65 8.84
C LYS A 39 7.78 9.31 8.62
N SER A 40 8.21 8.63 9.68
CA SER A 40 8.86 7.32 9.56
C SER A 40 7.95 6.26 8.93
N GLU A 41 6.63 6.35 9.12
CA GLU A 41 5.69 5.44 8.46
C GLU A 41 5.47 5.79 6.98
N ILE A 42 5.39 7.09 6.65
CA ILE A 42 5.30 7.57 5.26
C ILE A 42 6.52 7.16 4.45
N GLU A 43 7.71 7.11 5.06
CA GLU A 43 8.94 6.65 4.41
C GLU A 43 8.85 5.19 3.93
N LYS A 44 7.92 4.38 4.47
CA LYS A 44 7.63 3.00 4.02
C LYS A 44 6.61 2.94 2.88
N CYS A 45 6.03 4.07 2.51
CA CYS A 45 4.95 4.15 1.53
C CYS A 45 5.43 4.67 0.16
N ASP A 46 4.75 4.23 -0.89
CA ASP A 46 4.72 4.89 -2.19
C ASP A 46 3.47 5.76 -2.29
N LEU A 47 3.59 6.89 -2.98
CA LEU A 47 2.47 7.77 -3.28
C LEU A 47 1.86 7.39 -4.64
N LEU A 48 0.60 6.98 -4.64
CA LEU A 48 -0.14 6.50 -5.81
C LEU A 48 -1.48 7.22 -5.94
N CYS A 49 -2.04 7.38 -7.15
CA CYS A 49 -3.44 7.78 -7.25
C CYS A 49 -4.38 6.67 -6.79
N ALA A 50 -5.62 7.02 -6.42
CA ALA A 50 -6.62 6.06 -5.93
C ALA A 50 -6.81 4.83 -6.82
N ASN A 51 -6.77 4.99 -8.16
CA ASN A 51 -6.92 3.85 -9.08
C ASN A 51 -5.71 2.93 -9.05
N CYS A 52 -4.50 3.48 -9.21
CA CYS A 52 -3.27 2.69 -9.14
C CYS A 52 -3.10 2.00 -7.78
N HIS A 53 -3.49 2.66 -6.69
CA HIS A 53 -3.46 2.07 -5.36
C HIS A 53 -4.34 0.81 -5.27
N ARG A 54 -5.57 0.88 -5.77
CA ARG A 54 -6.51 -0.26 -5.78
C ARG A 54 -6.05 -1.38 -6.70
N GLU A 55 -5.55 -1.05 -7.90
CA GLU A 55 -5.00 -2.03 -8.83
C GLU A 55 -3.84 -2.81 -8.20
N THR A 56 -2.90 -2.12 -7.53
CA THR A 56 -1.79 -2.79 -6.84
C THR A 56 -2.29 -3.77 -5.77
N HIS A 57 -3.30 -3.42 -4.97
CA HIS A 57 -3.91 -4.37 -4.03
C HIS A 57 -4.51 -5.59 -4.73
N VAL A 58 -5.24 -5.37 -5.84
CA VAL A 58 -5.82 -6.47 -6.64
C VAL A 58 -4.73 -7.40 -7.19
N GLU A 59 -3.65 -6.84 -7.72
CA GLU A 59 -2.49 -7.58 -8.23
C GLU A 59 -1.86 -8.44 -7.11
N LEU A 60 -1.59 -7.85 -5.94
CA LEU A 60 -1.03 -8.56 -4.79
C LEU A 60 -1.94 -9.69 -4.30
N HIS A 61 -3.25 -9.46 -4.26
CA HIS A 61 -4.22 -10.50 -3.87
C HIS A 61 -4.28 -11.65 -4.88
N LYS A 62 -4.17 -11.36 -6.19
CA LYS A 62 -4.13 -12.37 -7.24
C LYS A 62 -2.87 -13.24 -7.13
N LEU A 63 -1.70 -12.62 -6.93
CA LEU A 63 -0.43 -13.33 -6.76
C LEU A 63 -0.49 -14.27 -5.54
N ALA A 64 -0.93 -13.76 -4.39
CA ALA A 64 -1.11 -14.56 -3.19
C ALA A 64 -2.13 -15.71 -3.39
N ALA A 65 -3.16 -15.51 -4.22
CA ALA A 65 -4.11 -16.57 -4.56
C ALA A 65 -3.49 -17.64 -5.48
N SER A 66 -2.69 -17.24 -6.48
CA SER A 66 -2.00 -18.20 -7.35
C SER A 66 -0.95 -19.03 -6.61
N GLU A 67 -0.24 -18.44 -5.65
CA GLU A 67 0.74 -19.16 -4.83
C GLU A 67 0.09 -20.22 -3.94
N ARG A 68 -1.09 -19.91 -3.36
CA ARG A 68 -1.89 -20.89 -2.61
C ARG A 68 -2.33 -22.08 -3.47
N ASN A 69 -2.64 -21.84 -4.74
CA ASN A 69 -3.09 -22.90 -5.65
C ASN A 69 -1.95 -23.83 -6.11
N PHE A 70 -0.69 -23.38 -6.11
CA PHE A 70 0.45 -24.23 -6.48
C PHE A 70 0.90 -25.15 -5.33
N GLY A 71 0.74 -24.72 -4.08
CA GLY A 71 1.12 -25.48 -2.88
C GLY A 71 0.19 -26.62 -2.46
N MET A 72 -0.86 -26.92 -3.24
CA MET A 72 -1.83 -27.99 -2.96
C MET A 72 -1.69 -29.24 -3.84
N ASN A 73 -0.66 -29.32 -4.71
CA ASN A 73 -0.44 -30.46 -5.60
C ASN A 73 0.78 -31.33 -5.22
N SER A 74 1.13 -31.39 -3.93
CA SER A 74 2.21 -32.24 -3.43
C SER A 74 1.74 -33.16 -2.31
N GLU A 75 0.78 -34.04 -2.62
CA GLU A 75 0.54 -35.32 -1.92
C GLU A 75 0.10 -36.38 -2.95
#